data_AF-A0A816SII9-F1
#
_entry.id   AF-A0A816SII9-F1
#
_cell.length_a   1.000
_cell.length_b   1.000
_cell.length_c   1.000
_cell.angle_alpha   90.00
_cell.angle_beta   90.00
_cell.angle_gamma   90.00
#
_symmetry.space_group_name_H-M   'P 1'
#
loop_
_entity.id
_entity.type
_entity.pdbx_description
1 polymer ?
#
loop_
_entity_poly.entity_id
_entity_poly.type
_entity_poly.pdbx_seq_one_letter_code
_entity_poly.pdbx_strand_id
1 'polypeptide(L)' 'MKLNAALKKRLDSKQYKEALDVFDQKFEICTDFTIDMAMAIKACTMSKDYKRGFNIQKRLSSNSLNNPFIQASLIRLY' A
#
# COMPACT_ATOMS: atom_id res chain seq x y z
N MET A 1 -12.59 -5.17 -12.04
CA MET A 1 -12.52 -4.98 -10.58
C MET A 1 -11.33 -4.07 -10.27
N LYS A 2 -11.54 -2.87 -9.71
CA LYS A 2 -10.45 -1.92 -9.39
C LYS A 2 -9.66 -2.48 -8.19
N LEU A 3 -8.32 -2.56 -8.30
CA LEU A 3 -7.43 -3.09 -7.24
C LEU A 3 -7.70 -2.41 -5.89
N ASN A 4 -7.91 -1.10 -5.91
CA ASN A 4 -8.21 -0.30 -4.71
C ASN A 4 -9.42 -0.80 -3.92
N ALA A 5 -10.45 -1.34 -4.58
CA ALA A 5 -11.67 -1.78 -3.91
C ALA A 5 -11.42 -3.11 -3.20
N ALA A 6 -10.61 -3.98 -3.82
CA ALA A 6 -10.21 -5.25 -3.23
C ALA A 6 -9.24 -5.04 -2.04
N LEU A 7 -8.29 -4.10 -2.16
CA LEU A 7 -7.40 -3.73 -1.06
C LEU A 7 -8.16 -3.09 0.10
N LYS A 8 -9.04 -2.14 -0.18
CA LYS A 8 -9.86 -1.47 0.83
C LYS A 8 -10.72 -2.47 1.60
N LYS A 9 -11.43 -3.34 0.90
CA LYS A 9 -12.27 -4.37 1.55
C LYS A 9 -11.47 -5.23 2.52
N ARG A 10 -10.29 -5.71 2.11
CA ARG A 10 -9.43 -6.56 2.95
C ARG A 10 -8.84 -5.80 4.13
N LEU A 11 -8.43 -4.54 3.92
CA LEU A 11 -7.98 -3.66 5.00
C LEU A 11 -9.08 -3.46 6.05
N ASP A 12 -10.31 -3.19 5.61
CA ASP A 12 -11.46 -2.99 6.50
C ASP A 12 -11.82 -4.30 7.25
N SER A 13 -11.64 -5.45 6.60
CA SER A 13 -11.78 -6.79 7.20
C SER A 13 -10.55 -7.26 8.00
N LYS A 14 -9.53 -6.41 8.20
CA LYS A 14 -8.27 -6.73 8.91
C LYS A 14 -7.46 -7.88 8.29
N GLN A 15 -7.71 -8.22 7.03
CA GLN A 15 -7.01 -9.24 6.26
C GLN A 15 -5.74 -8.67 5.61
N TYR A 16 -4.79 -8.23 6.44
CA TYR A 16 -3.63 -7.47 5.97
C TYR A 16 -2.69 -8.29 5.06
N LYS A 17 -2.47 -9.57 5.38
CA LYS A 17 -1.63 -10.46 4.56
C LYS A 17 -2.21 -10.66 3.17
N GLU A 18 -3.49 -10.99 3.09
CA GLU A 18 -4.18 -11.17 1.81
C GLU A 18 -4.25 -9.86 1.01
N ALA A 19 -4.36 -8.70 1.68
CA ALA A 19 -4.29 -7.41 1.00
C ALA A 19 -2.93 -7.23 0.32
N LEU A 20 -1.85 -7.59 1.02
CA LEU A 20 -0.49 -7.52 0.49
C LEU A 20 -0.25 -8.54 -0.64
N ASP A 21 -0.78 -9.76 -0.55
CA ASP A 21 -0.66 -10.76 -1.61
C ASP A 21 -1.33 -10.30 -2.91
N VAL A 22 -2.51 -9.68 -2.80
CA VAL A 22 -3.22 -9.11 -3.95
C VAL A 22 -2.52 -7.89 -4.52
N PHE A 23 -1.88 -7.09 -3.67
CA PHE A 23 -1.04 -5.99 -4.12
C PHE A 23 0.15 -6.52 -4.92
N ASP A 24 0.89 -7.52 -4.42
CA ASP A 24 2.05 -8.09 -5.12
C ASP A 24 1.70 -8.67 -6.48
N GLN A 25 0.60 -9.42 -6.58
CA GLN A 25 0.16 -10.01 -7.86
C GLN A 25 -0.13 -8.97 -8.94
N LYS A 26 -0.46 -7.74 -8.55
CA LYS A 26 -0.83 -6.66 -9.46
C LYS A 26 0.29 -5.63 -9.66
N PHE A 27 1.22 -5.55 -8.72
CA PHE A 27 2.33 -4.60 -8.73
C PHE A 27 3.21 -4.74 -9.98
N GLU A 28 3.35 -5.93 -10.55
CA GLU A 28 4.16 -6.17 -11.76
C GLU A 28 3.53 -5.66 -13.06
N ILE A 29 2.23 -5.34 -13.07
CA ILE A 29 1.46 -5.18 -14.33
C ILE A 29 1.12 -3.71 -14.63
N CYS A 30 1.18 -2.80 -13.64
CA CYS A 30 0.82 -1.39 -13.85
C CYS A 30 1.72 -0.46 -13.03
N THR A 31 2.12 0.67 -13.63
CA THR A 31 3.08 1.60 -13.04
C THR A 31 2.43 2.75 -12.25
N ASP A 32 1.11 2.93 -12.31
CA ASP A 32 0.42 4.03 -11.64
C ASP A 32 -0.53 3.53 -10.53
N PHE A 33 0.07 3.19 -9.39
CA PHE A 33 -0.60 2.61 -8.23
C PHE A 33 -0.55 3.51 -6.99
N THR A 34 -0.54 4.83 -7.16
CA THR A 34 -0.37 5.77 -6.04
C THR A 34 -1.33 5.52 -4.86
N ILE A 35 -2.60 5.22 -5.14
CA ILE A 35 -3.60 4.87 -4.11
C ILE A 35 -3.37 3.47 -3.53
N ASP A 36 -3.03 2.50 -4.38
CA ASP A 36 -2.84 1.11 -3.97
C ASP A 36 -1.56 0.92 -3.14
N MET A 37 -0.50 1.69 -3.43
CA MET A 37 0.72 1.76 -2.63
C MET A 37 0.46 2.36 -1.24
N ALA A 38 -0.37 3.41 -1.14
CA ALA A 38 -0.78 3.95 0.16
C ALA A 38 -1.52 2.88 1.00
N MET A 39 -2.44 2.15 0.38
CA MET A 39 -3.15 1.04 1.05
C MET A 39 -2.20 -0.09 1.46
N ALA A 40 -1.22 -0.45 0.63
CA ALA A 40 -0.23 -1.46 0.95
C ALA A 40 0.67 -1.02 2.12
N ILE A 41 1.14 0.22 2.14
CA ILE A 41 1.89 0.79 3.28
C ILE A 41 1.06 0.74 4.57
N LYS A 42 -0.23 1.09 4.49
CA LYS A 42 -1.14 0.97 5.64
C LYS A 42 -1.29 -0.47 6.10
N ALA A 43 -1.45 -1.43 5.17
CA ALA A 43 -1.53 -2.85 5.51
C ALA A 43 -0.27 -3.32 6.24
N CYS A 44 0.92 -2.97 5.74
CA CYS A 44 2.21 -3.26 6.37
C CYS A 44 2.31 -2.69 7.79
N THR A 45 1.86 -1.44 7.98
CA THR A 45 1.86 -0.79 9.30
C THR A 45 0.95 -1.53 10.27
N MET A 46 -0.28 -1.87 9.84
CA MET A 46 -1.26 -2.57 10.67
C MET A 46 -0.85 -4.02 10.97
N SER A 47 -0.11 -4.66 10.08
CA SER A 47 0.45 -6.01 10.28
C SER A 47 1.80 -6.01 11.01
N LYS A 48 2.34 -4.84 11.38
CA LYS A 48 3.68 -4.65 11.96
C LYS A 48 4.83 -5.14 11.06
N ASP A 49 4.58 -5.26 9.75
CA ASP A 49 5.59 -5.57 8.74
C ASP A 49 6.23 -4.29 8.19
N TYR A 50 6.92 -3.56 9.07
CA TYR A 50 7.52 -2.27 8.74
C TYR A 50 8.58 -2.39 7.64
N LYS A 51 9.35 -3.49 7.63
CA LYS A 51 10.38 -3.74 6.63
C LYS A 51 9.80 -3.72 5.21
N ARG A 52 8.65 -4.37 5.02
CA ARG A 52 7.95 -4.37 3.73
C ARG A 52 7.37 -3.00 3.41
N GLY A 53 6.81 -2.30 4.40
CA GLY A 53 6.33 -0.92 4.23
C GLY A 53 7.43 0.03 3.72
N PHE A 54 8.64 -0.05 4.29
CA PHE A 54 9.79 0.74 3.83
C PHE A 54 10.25 0.36 2.43
N ASN A 55 10.20 -0.92 2.05
CA ASN A 55 10.52 -1.34 0.69
C ASN A 55 9.54 -0.77 -0.34
N ILE A 56 8.25 -0.68 0.01
CA ILE A 56 7.24 -0.04 -0.85
C ILE A 56 7.51 1.46 -0.94
N GLN A 57 7.79 2.13 0.19
CA GLN A 57 8.14 3.56 0.21
C GLN A 57 9.32 3.88 -0.72
N LYS A 58 10.38 3.05 -0.71
CA LYS A 58 11.57 3.25 -1.55
C LYS A 58 11.29 3.16 -3.05
N ARG A 59 10.18 2.53 -3.44
CA ARG A 59 9.75 2.41 -4.84
C ARG A 59 8.83 3.56 -5.28
N LEU A 60 8.46 4.46 -4.37
CA LEU A 60 7.63 5.61 -4.70
C LEU A 60 8.42 6.61 -5.55
N SER A 61 7.76 7.10 -6.61
CA SER A 61 8.26 8.25 -7.35
C SER A 61 8.10 9.55 -6.55
N SER A 62 8.88 10.58 -6.89
CA SER A 62 8.75 11.91 -6.28
C SER A 62 7.34 12.49 -6.42
N ASN A 63 6.65 12.21 -7.53
CA ASN A 63 5.24 12.61 -7.71
C ASN A 63 4.30 11.88 -6.75
N SER A 64 4.54 10.59 -6.52
CA SER A 64 3.74 9.79 -5.58
C SER A 64 3.94 10.27 -4.13
N LEU A 65 5.14 10.72 -3.75
CA LEU A 65 5.42 11.25 -2.40
C LEU A 65 4.65 12.54 -2.08
N ASN A 66 4.22 13.29 -3.09
CA ASN A 66 3.38 14.48 -2.91
C ASN A 66 1.89 14.14 -2.73
N ASN A 67 1.51 12.86 -2.82
CA ASN A 67 0.13 12.45 -2.64
C ASN A 67 -0.26 12.44 -1.14
N PRO A 68 -1.32 13.17 -0.72
CA PRO A 68 -1.73 13.23 0.68
C PRO A 68 -2.05 11.87 1.31
N PHE A 69 -2.59 10.91 0.54
CA PHE A 69 -2.91 9.57 1.03
C PHE A 69 -1.65 8.76 1.34
N ILE A 70 -0.61 8.91 0.51
CA ILE A 70 0.70 8.30 0.76
C ILE A 70 1.33 8.94 2.00
N GLN A 71 1.36 10.26 2.10
CA GLN A 71 1.92 10.95 3.26
C GLN A 71 1.25 10.51 4.57
N ALA A 72 -0.08 10.44 4.59
CA ALA A 72 -0.83 9.97 5.75
C ALA A 72 -0.50 8.50 6.12
N SER A 73 -0.17 7.67 5.13
CA SER A 73 0.22 6.28 5.36
C SER A 73 1.68 6.18 5.84
N LEU A 74 2.58 7.02 5.31
CA LEU A 74 3.97 7.10 5.74
C LEU A 74 4.10 7.63 7.17
N ILE A 75 3.31 8.62 7.58
CA ILE A 75 3.30 9.13 8.96
C ILE A 75 3.01 8.00 9.97
N ARG A 76 2.21 7.00 9.59
CA ARG A 76 1.91 5.85 10.46
C ARG A 76 2.98 4.77 10.43
N LEU A 77 3.81 4.74 9.38
CA LEU A 77 4.85 3.74 9.18
C LEU A 77 6.10 4.03 10.03
N TYR A 78 6.38 5.32 10.28
CA TYR A 78 7.43 5.80 11.19
C TYR A 78 6.91 5.87 12.63
#